data_AF-A0A7C8EQC4-F1
#
_entry.id   AF-A0A7C8EQC4-F1
#
_cell.length_a   1.000
_cell.length_b   1.000
_cell.length_c   1.000
_cell.angle_alpha   90.00
_cell.angle_beta   90.00
_cell.angle_gamma   90.00
#
_symmetry.space_group_name_H-M   'P 1'
#
loop_
_entity.id
_entity.type
_entity.pdbx_description
1 polymer ?
#
loop_
_entity_poly.entity_id
_entity_poly.type
_entity_poly.pdbx_seq_one_letter_code
_entity_poly.pdbx_strand_id
1 'polypeptide(L)'
;MSDLMGTTHKNELRNGRKILVVAKNGVFAETVINHCVQLAGRLGYDLAALSVDAQCEGRAFENRSAESAKKLCERAVREGIHCNAMIRSGDIEFAVENAIHEIKRVEIVVVDSETSSESTLNISVPVVSVLSALNDKGESAMPAKSESSKAKAIGKTAGYGVASAACFAAVFTNADAVTQIFSRGGWYAALPIATVLAISFVHGAFAHNLWSLLGIEAFKRDQVRETEHKVIQKRKQQRKRPRAYAYVNPFHRIDL
;
A
#
# COMPACT_ATOMS: atom_id res chain seq x y z
N MET A 1 -37.60 3.54 44.39
CA MET A 1 -36.84 4.64 45.02
C MET A 1 -35.41 4.11 45.17
N SER A 2 -34.47 4.34 44.27
CA SER A 2 -34.24 5.51 43.43
C SER A 2 -33.60 5.10 42.10
N ASP A 3 -34.02 5.84 41.08
CA ASP A 3 -33.72 5.68 39.67
C ASP A 3 -32.35 6.26 39.28
N LEU A 4 -31.94 5.90 38.06
CA LEU A 4 -31.08 6.65 37.14
C LEU A 4 -29.64 7.02 37.55
N MET A 5 -28.67 6.33 36.94
CA MET A 5 -27.48 6.89 36.29
C MET A 5 -26.90 5.73 35.44
N GLY A 6 -27.08 5.64 34.12
CA GLY A 6 -27.20 6.70 33.13
C GLY A 6 -25.82 7.14 32.64
N THR A 7 -24.98 6.22 32.16
CA THR A 7 -23.74 6.56 31.42
C THR A 7 -23.70 5.81 30.09
N THR A 8 -24.71 6.06 29.27
CA THR A 8 -24.56 6.05 27.82
C THR A 8 -23.49 7.08 27.47
N HIS A 9 -22.23 6.66 27.35
CA HIS A 9 -21.18 7.46 26.73
C HIS A 9 -21.58 7.69 25.27
N LYS A 10 -22.32 8.77 25.04
CA LYS A 10 -22.52 9.33 23.71
C LYS A 10 -21.12 9.55 23.13
N ASN A 11 -20.83 8.79 22.07
CA ASN A 11 -19.75 9.03 21.12
C ASN A 11 -19.93 10.43 20.52
N GLU A 12 -19.53 11.47 21.25
CA GLU A 12 -19.28 12.78 20.66
C GLU A 12 -18.07 12.61 19.75
N LEU A 13 -18.36 12.35 18.47
CA LEU A 13 -17.43 12.46 17.38
C LEU A 13 -16.90 13.90 17.37
N ARG A 14 -15.84 14.18 18.13
CA ARG A 14 -15.02 15.37 17.89
C ARG A 14 -14.67 15.32 16.40
N ASN A 15 -14.95 16.41 15.71
CA ASN A 15 -14.72 16.58 14.26
C ASN A 15 -13.22 16.75 13.94
N GLY A 16 -12.38 15.99 14.65
CA GLY A 16 -10.93 15.95 14.55
C GLY A 16 -10.48 15.00 13.45
N ARG A 17 -9.24 15.17 13.01
CA ARG A 17 -8.59 14.30 12.02
C ARG A 17 -8.36 12.92 12.63
N LYS A 18 -8.67 11.87 11.88
CA LYS A 18 -8.58 10.49 12.38
C LYS A 18 -7.72 9.61 11.49
N ILE A 19 -7.06 8.65 12.12
CA ILE A 19 -6.32 7.58 11.47
C ILE A 19 -7.17 6.31 11.60
N LEU A 20 -7.51 5.71 10.47
CA LEU A 20 -8.28 4.47 10.41
C LEU A 20 -7.31 3.29 10.35
N VAL A 21 -7.36 2.39 11.32
CA VAL A 21 -6.53 1.18 11.39
C VAL A 21 -7.40 -0.02 11.04
N VAL A 22 -7.01 -0.79 10.02
CA VAL A 22 -7.83 -1.89 9.48
C VAL A 22 -7.20 -3.24 9.80
N ALA A 23 -8.00 -4.16 10.36
CA ALA A 23 -7.63 -5.55 10.62
C ALA A 23 -8.59 -6.54 9.92
N LYS A 24 -8.05 -7.46 9.13
CA LYS A 24 -8.81 -8.46 8.35
C LYS A 24 -9.25 -9.68 9.15
N ASN A 25 -8.50 -10.06 10.19
CA ASN A 25 -8.77 -11.27 10.99
C ASN A 25 -9.25 -10.93 12.40
N GLY A 26 -9.63 -9.66 12.63
CA GLY A 26 -10.03 -9.18 13.95
C GLY A 26 -8.87 -9.12 14.95
N VAL A 27 -7.62 -9.16 14.49
CA VAL A 27 -6.44 -9.04 15.36
C VAL A 27 -5.54 -7.96 14.80
N PHE A 28 -5.10 -7.05 15.67
CA PHE A 28 -4.12 -6.01 15.40
C PHE A 28 -2.77 -6.47 15.97
N ALA A 29 -1.77 -6.60 15.11
CA ALA A 29 -0.41 -6.91 15.55
C ALA A 29 0.14 -5.81 16.47
N GLU A 30 0.96 -6.19 17.46
CA GLU A 30 1.52 -5.25 18.43
C GLU A 30 2.39 -4.16 17.78
N THR A 31 3.10 -4.52 16.71
CA THR A 31 3.84 -3.60 15.84
C THR A 31 2.93 -2.52 15.25
N VAL A 32 1.77 -2.91 14.72
CA VAL A 32 0.77 -1.99 14.15
C VAL A 32 0.20 -1.10 15.25
N ILE A 33 -0.16 -1.67 16.40
CA ILE A 33 -0.67 -0.90 17.55
C ILE A 33 0.32 0.17 17.97
N ASN A 34 1.58 -0.20 18.21
CA ASN A 34 2.61 0.73 18.64
C ASN A 34 2.89 1.81 17.58
N HIS A 35 2.95 1.43 16.30
CA HIS A 35 3.15 2.36 15.21
C HIS A 35 1.99 3.37 15.09
N CYS A 36 0.74 2.90 15.13
CA CYS A 36 -0.44 3.75 15.03
C CYS A 36 -0.57 4.72 16.21
N VAL A 37 -0.29 4.26 17.43
CA VAL A 37 -0.33 5.10 18.63
C VAL A 37 0.74 6.19 18.58
N GLN A 38 1.97 5.85 18.19
CA GLN A 38 3.04 6.84 18.03
C GLN A 38 2.73 7.85 16.93
N LEU A 39 2.22 7.38 15.79
CA LEU A 39 1.85 8.24 14.67
C LEU A 39 0.73 9.21 15.06
N ALA A 40 -0.32 8.70 15.71
CA ALA A 40 -1.44 9.50 16.20
C ALA A 40 -0.99 10.54 17.23
N GLY A 41 -0.15 10.16 18.19
CA GLY A 41 0.37 11.08 19.21
C GLY A 41 1.20 12.21 18.62
N ARG A 42 2.02 11.93 17.61
CA ARG A 42 2.83 12.95 16.93
C ARG A 42 2.03 13.91 16.06
N LEU A 43 0.94 13.42 15.45
CA LEU A 43 0.09 14.21 14.57
C LEU A 43 -1.06 14.91 15.32
N GLY A 44 -1.32 14.51 16.57
CA GLY A 44 -2.49 14.96 17.34
C GLY A 44 -3.81 14.46 16.74
N TYR A 45 -3.82 13.25 16.17
CA TYR A 45 -4.98 12.65 15.50
C TYR A 45 -5.64 11.60 16.39
N ASP A 46 -6.95 11.41 16.24
CA ASP A 46 -7.66 10.32 16.92
C ASP A 46 -7.52 9.00 16.15
N LEU A 47 -7.74 7.87 16.83
CA LEU A 47 -7.68 6.54 16.24
C LEU A 47 -9.09 5.96 16.04
N ALA A 48 -9.29 5.31 14.90
CA ALA A 48 -10.46 4.47 14.64
C ALA A 48 -9.99 3.07 14.24
N ALA A 49 -10.34 2.06 15.02
CA ALA A 49 -10.02 0.67 14.77
C ALA A 49 -11.18 0.00 14.04
N LEU A 50 -10.93 -0.49 12.82
CA LEU A 50 -11.90 -1.21 12.00
C LEU A 50 -11.46 -2.67 11.88
N SER A 51 -12.27 -3.58 12.42
CA SER A 51 -12.11 -5.01 12.19
C SER A 51 -13.13 -5.48 11.15
N VAL A 52 -12.66 -6.10 10.07
CA VAL A 52 -13.51 -6.60 8.99
C VAL A 52 -13.65 -8.11 9.07
N ASP A 53 -14.86 -8.60 9.30
CA ASP A 53 -15.19 -10.03 9.25
C ASP A 53 -15.50 -10.41 7.79
N ALA A 54 -14.46 -10.80 7.05
CA ALA A 54 -14.59 -11.22 5.66
C ALA A 54 -15.16 -12.66 5.53
N GLN A 55 -15.05 -13.48 6.57
CA GLN A 55 -15.49 -14.88 6.55
C GLN A 55 -16.85 -15.09 7.21
N CYS A 56 -17.47 -14.03 7.73
CA CYS A 56 -18.74 -14.08 8.46
C CYS A 56 -18.69 -15.08 9.63
N GLU A 57 -17.57 -15.13 10.35
CA GLU A 57 -17.37 -15.99 11.53
C GLU A 57 -18.30 -15.61 12.71
N GLY A 58 -18.84 -14.39 12.73
CA GLY A 58 -19.82 -13.95 13.71
C GLY A 58 -19.23 -13.76 15.10
N ARG A 59 -19.81 -14.37 16.14
CA ARG A 59 -19.45 -14.09 17.54
C ARG A 59 -18.00 -14.43 17.91
N ALA A 60 -17.42 -15.46 17.28
CA ALA A 60 -16.03 -15.82 17.52
C ALA A 60 -15.08 -14.69 17.06
N PHE A 61 -15.37 -14.08 15.91
CA PHE A 61 -14.65 -12.92 15.40
C PHE A 61 -14.90 -11.67 16.25
N GLU A 62 -16.16 -11.44 16.66
CA GLU A 62 -16.52 -10.30 17.51
C GLU A 62 -15.74 -10.30 18.82
N ASN A 63 -15.62 -11.47 19.47
CA ASN A 63 -14.85 -11.58 20.71
C ASN A 63 -13.35 -11.30 20.50
N ARG A 64 -12.72 -11.87 19.46
CA ARG A 64 -11.30 -11.65 19.16
C ARG A 64 -11.01 -10.20 18.78
N SER A 65 -11.87 -9.62 17.94
CA SER A 65 -11.78 -8.21 17.53
C SER A 65 -12.01 -7.23 18.67
N ALA A 66 -12.98 -7.50 19.54
CA ALA A 66 -13.19 -6.70 20.75
C ALA A 66 -11.98 -6.75 21.68
N GLU A 67 -11.39 -7.94 21.91
CA GLU A 67 -10.18 -8.07 22.75
C GLU A 67 -8.99 -7.32 22.14
N SER A 68 -8.76 -7.49 20.83
CA SER A 68 -7.64 -6.84 20.16
C SER A 68 -7.82 -5.32 20.05
N ALA A 69 -9.05 -4.85 19.78
CA ALA A 69 -9.36 -3.42 19.74
C ALA A 69 -9.26 -2.79 21.13
N LYS A 70 -9.61 -3.53 22.20
CA LYS A 70 -9.41 -3.08 23.58
C LYS A 70 -7.93 -2.83 23.87
N LYS A 71 -7.03 -3.73 23.48
CA LYS A 71 -5.57 -3.54 23.63
C LYS A 71 -5.08 -2.27 22.93
N LEU A 72 -5.54 -2.03 21.68
CA LEU A 72 -5.22 -0.83 20.92
C LEU A 72 -5.74 0.44 21.62
N CYS A 73 -7.01 0.44 22.05
CA CYS A 73 -7.60 1.60 22.70
C CYS A 73 -7.02 1.88 24.09
N GLU A 74 -6.70 0.87 24.89
CA GLU A 74 -5.98 1.03 26.15
C GLU A 74 -4.59 1.63 25.97
N ARG A 75 -3.92 1.32 24.85
CA ARG A 75 -2.63 1.93 24.51
C ARG A 75 -2.79 3.38 24.05
N ALA A 76 -3.81 3.67 23.25
CA ALA A 76 -4.13 5.02 22.79
C ALA A 76 -4.50 5.96 23.96
N VAL A 77 -5.35 5.51 24.88
CA VAL A 77 -5.81 6.30 26.03
C VAL A 77 -4.65 6.65 26.96
N ARG A 78 -3.65 5.77 27.10
CA ARG A 78 -2.43 6.06 27.88
C ARG A 78 -1.62 7.23 27.32
N GLU A 79 -1.68 7.46 26.01
CA GLU A 79 -1.04 8.59 25.34
C GLU A 79 -1.99 9.80 25.18
N GLY A 80 -3.17 9.78 25.80
CA GLY A 80 -4.17 10.83 25.70
C GLY A 80 -4.89 10.89 24.34
N ILE A 81 -4.87 9.81 23.56
CA ILE A 81 -5.46 9.72 22.22
C ILE A 81 -6.84 9.07 22.32
N HIS A 82 -7.86 9.65 21.68
CA HIS A 82 -9.18 9.03 21.61
C HIS A 82 -9.16 7.86 20.62
N CYS A 83 -9.76 6.75 21.02
CA CYS A 83 -9.86 5.53 20.20
C CYS A 83 -11.31 5.06 20.13
N ASN A 84 -11.81 4.82 18.92
CA ASN A 84 -13.11 4.18 18.68
C ASN A 84 -12.90 2.85 17.95
N ALA A 85 -13.63 1.81 18.35
CA ALA A 85 -13.57 0.50 17.71
C ALA A 85 -14.88 0.19 17.01
N MET A 86 -14.79 -0.35 15.79
CA MET A 86 -15.93 -0.77 14.99
C MET A 86 -15.64 -2.09 14.30
N ILE A 87 -16.71 -2.88 14.17
CA ILE A 87 -16.70 -4.17 13.50
C ILE A 87 -17.66 -4.07 12.31
N ARG A 88 -17.22 -4.57 11.16
CA ARG A 88 -18.02 -4.64 9.94
C ARG A 88 -17.84 -6.02 9.32
N SER A 89 -18.89 -6.53 8.71
CA SER A 89 -18.84 -7.81 7.98
C SER A 89 -18.89 -7.56 6.48
N GLY A 90 -18.24 -8.42 5.70
CA GLY A 90 -18.25 -8.37 4.23
C GLY A 90 -16.93 -7.97 3.61
N ASP A 91 -17.01 -7.35 2.43
CA ASP A 91 -15.82 -6.97 1.65
C ASP A 91 -15.04 -5.84 2.34
N ILE A 92 -13.71 -5.96 2.36
CA ILE A 92 -12.81 -5.00 3.01
C ILE A 92 -12.93 -3.62 2.38
N GLU A 93 -13.02 -3.52 1.06
CA GLU A 93 -13.11 -2.24 0.37
C GLU A 93 -14.40 -1.50 0.75
N PHE A 94 -15.53 -2.22 0.71
CA PHE A 94 -16.82 -1.67 1.08
C PHE A 94 -16.90 -1.31 2.57
N ALA A 95 -16.32 -2.15 3.44
CA ALA A 95 -16.28 -1.90 4.87
C ALA A 95 -15.45 -0.66 5.21
N VAL A 96 -14.29 -0.48 4.55
CA VAL A 96 -13.43 0.69 4.74
C VAL A 96 -14.09 1.95 4.17
N GLU A 97 -14.67 1.90 2.98
CA GLU A 97 -15.36 3.05 2.37
C GLU A 97 -16.53 3.52 3.24
N ASN A 98 -17.35 2.58 3.73
CA ASN A 98 -18.45 2.88 4.63
C ASN A 98 -17.95 3.49 5.95
N ALA A 99 -16.87 2.93 6.53
CA ALA A 99 -16.25 3.49 7.73
C ALA A 99 -15.73 4.93 7.51
N ILE A 100 -15.09 5.21 6.37
CA ILE A 100 -14.61 6.56 6.05
C ILE A 100 -15.77 7.55 5.94
N HIS A 101 -16.87 7.14 5.31
CA HIS A 101 -18.07 7.97 5.17
C HIS A 101 -18.75 8.25 6.53
N GLU A 102 -18.76 7.26 7.43
CA GLU A 102 -19.33 7.38 8.77
C GLU A 102 -18.47 8.24 9.71
N ILE A 103 -17.16 8.00 9.73
CA ILE A 103 -16.22 8.63 10.67
C ILE A 103 -16.04 10.12 10.37
N LYS A 104 -16.12 10.51 9.08
CA LYS A 104 -15.88 11.86 8.53
C LYS A 104 -14.50 12.43 8.92
N ARG A 105 -13.70 12.82 7.92
CA ARG A 105 -12.30 13.31 8.05
C ARG A 105 -11.28 12.24 8.50
N VAL A 106 -11.21 11.15 7.75
CA VAL A 106 -10.08 10.21 7.82
C VAL A 106 -8.94 10.74 6.95
N GLU A 107 -7.76 10.95 7.55
CA GLU A 107 -6.58 11.50 6.86
C GLU A 107 -5.63 10.40 6.37
N ILE A 108 -5.58 9.28 7.10
CA ILE A 108 -4.67 8.17 6.81
C ILE A 108 -5.38 6.86 7.12
N VAL A 109 -5.26 5.88 6.23
CA VAL A 109 -5.67 4.50 6.47
C VAL A 109 -4.42 3.66 6.68
N VAL A 110 -4.33 2.95 7.80
CA VAL A 110 -3.24 2.03 8.11
C VAL A 110 -3.75 0.60 7.96
N VAL A 111 -3.05 -0.18 7.15
CA VAL A 111 -3.35 -1.60 6.90
C VAL A 111 -2.14 -2.44 7.29
N ASP A 112 -2.39 -3.64 7.80
CA ASP A 112 -1.32 -4.61 8.07
C ASP A 112 -0.87 -5.26 6.75
N SER A 113 0.43 -5.44 6.54
CA SER A 113 1.00 -6.01 5.31
C SER A 113 0.44 -7.39 4.95
N GLU A 114 0.09 -8.21 5.96
CA GLU A 114 -0.57 -9.52 5.81
C GLU A 114 -1.97 -9.41 5.16
N THR A 115 -2.54 -8.20 5.15
CA THR A 115 -3.89 -7.89 4.64
C THR A 115 -3.88 -7.25 3.24
N SER A 116 -2.69 -7.03 2.66
CA SER A 116 -2.55 -6.48 1.30
C SER A 116 -2.82 -7.53 0.22
N SER A 117 -4.03 -8.06 0.18
CA SER A 117 -4.55 -8.73 -1.01
C SER A 117 -4.86 -7.67 -2.07
N GLU A 118 -3.88 -7.44 -2.96
CA GLU A 118 -3.90 -7.07 -4.40
C GLU A 118 -5.00 -6.18 -5.03
N SER A 119 -5.91 -5.61 -4.27
CA SER A 119 -6.96 -4.74 -4.81
C SER A 119 -6.76 -3.34 -4.26
N THR A 120 -6.35 -2.46 -5.17
CA THR A 120 -6.27 -1.02 -5.02
C THR A 120 -7.56 -0.50 -4.40
N LEU A 121 -7.57 -0.34 -3.07
CA LEU A 121 -8.56 0.46 -2.34
C LEU A 121 -8.58 1.83 -3.05
N ASN A 122 -9.59 2.05 -3.90
CA ASN A 122 -9.83 3.31 -4.64
C ASN A 122 -10.31 4.38 -3.67
N ILE A 123 -9.54 4.60 -2.61
CA ILE A 123 -9.86 5.49 -1.51
C ILE A 123 -9.08 6.77 -1.73
N SER A 124 -9.76 7.90 -1.61
CA SER A 124 -9.17 9.25 -1.75
C SER A 124 -8.16 9.62 -0.66
N VAL A 125 -7.75 8.67 0.19
CA VAL A 125 -6.99 8.86 1.42
C VAL A 125 -5.72 7.99 1.34
N PRO A 126 -4.54 8.51 1.72
CA PRO A 126 -3.30 7.74 1.68
C PRO A 126 -3.39 6.47 2.55
N VAL A 127 -2.96 5.35 1.97
CA VAL A 127 -2.88 4.05 2.65
C VAL A 127 -1.44 3.77 3.02
N VAL A 128 -1.18 3.50 4.31
CA VAL A 128 0.13 3.12 4.83
C VAL A 128 0.09 1.66 5.23
N SER A 129 0.94 0.84 4.62
CA SER A 129 1.11 -0.56 5.00
C SER A 129 2.23 -0.68 6.03
N VAL A 130 1.92 -1.25 7.19
CA VAL A 130 2.93 -1.55 8.21
C VAL A 130 3.32 -3.00 8.07
N LEU A 131 4.62 -3.27 7.90
CA LEU A 131 5.15 -4.63 8.00
C LEU A 131 5.09 -5.04 9.47
N SER A 132 4.16 -5.92 9.79
CA SER A 132 4.19 -6.66 11.05
C SER A 132 5.28 -7.71 10.95
N ALA A 133 6.50 -7.36 11.33
CA ALA A 133 7.53 -8.35 11.62
C ALA A 133 7.03 -9.18 12.81
N LEU A 134 6.44 -10.34 12.55
CA LEU A 134 6.07 -11.28 13.61
C LEU A 134 7.33 -11.58 14.43
N ASN A 135 7.23 -11.28 15.71
CA ASN A 135 8.18 -11.67 16.73
C ASN A 135 7.98 -13.16 17.05
N ASP A 136 8.20 -14.02 16.06
CA ASP A 136 8.23 -15.46 16.26
C ASP A 136 9.68 -15.94 16.26
N LYS A 137 10.01 -16.75 17.26
CA LYS A 137 11.31 -17.40 17.36
C LYS A 137 11.55 -18.17 16.07
N GLY A 138 12.81 -18.17 15.62
CA GLY A 138 13.19 -18.84 14.39
C GLY A 138 12.72 -20.30 14.35
N GLU A 139 11.81 -20.60 13.44
CA GLU A 139 11.74 -21.88 12.79
C GLU A 139 11.04 -21.74 11.44
N SER A 140 11.69 -22.32 10.45
CA SER A 140 11.35 -22.45 9.04
C SER A 140 9.86 -22.63 8.73
N ALA A 141 9.22 -21.63 8.13
CA ALA A 141 8.10 -21.82 7.21
C ALA A 141 7.92 -20.60 6.29
N MET A 142 8.73 -20.55 5.23
CA MET A 142 8.46 -19.66 4.10
C MET A 142 7.13 -20.05 3.43
N PRO A 143 6.19 -19.13 3.17
CA PRO A 143 5.23 -19.32 2.11
C PRO A 143 6.01 -19.34 0.79
N ALA A 144 6.04 -20.51 0.15
CA ALA A 144 6.61 -20.72 -1.16
C ALA A 144 5.89 -19.88 -2.21
N LYS A 145 6.33 -18.63 -2.40
CA LYS A 145 6.06 -17.86 -3.62
C LYS A 145 7.17 -16.82 -3.84
N SER A 146 7.95 -17.07 -4.89
CA SER A 146 8.89 -16.14 -5.55
C SER A 146 10.34 -16.03 -5.00
N GLU A 147 11.04 -17.14 -4.81
CA GLU A 147 12.51 -17.12 -4.68
C GLU A 147 13.25 -16.97 -6.03
N SER A 148 12.63 -17.37 -7.15
CA SER A 148 13.34 -17.41 -8.45
C SER A 148 13.53 -16.05 -9.12
N SER A 149 12.78 -15.02 -8.72
CA SER A 149 12.90 -13.66 -9.29
C SER A 149 13.89 -12.79 -8.52
N LYS A 150 13.92 -12.88 -7.18
CA LYS A 150 14.85 -12.12 -6.33
C LYS A 150 16.29 -12.63 -6.46
N ALA A 151 16.53 -13.94 -6.46
CA ALA A 151 17.87 -14.49 -6.68
C ALA A 151 18.41 -14.17 -8.09
N LYS A 152 17.53 -14.17 -9.10
CA LYS A 152 17.88 -13.83 -10.49
C LYS A 152 18.09 -12.34 -10.70
N ALA A 153 17.44 -11.48 -9.91
CA ALA A 153 17.69 -10.04 -9.87
C ALA A 153 19.00 -9.72 -9.13
N ILE A 154 19.21 -10.29 -7.94
CA ILE A 154 20.44 -10.14 -7.13
C ILE A 154 21.67 -10.61 -7.93
N GLY A 155 21.63 -11.77 -8.57
CA GLY A 155 22.74 -12.25 -9.42
C GLY A 155 23.04 -11.33 -10.61
N LYS A 156 22.00 -10.73 -11.21
CA LYS A 156 22.19 -9.75 -12.29
C LYS A 156 22.80 -8.45 -11.78
N THR A 157 22.31 -7.91 -10.66
CA THR A 157 22.84 -6.66 -10.06
C THR A 157 24.30 -6.80 -9.62
N ALA A 158 24.67 -7.91 -8.98
CA ALA A 158 26.04 -8.21 -8.59
C ALA A 158 26.95 -8.40 -9.82
N GLY A 159 26.45 -9.08 -10.86
CA GLY A 159 27.15 -9.21 -12.14
C GLY A 159 27.42 -7.87 -12.81
N TYR A 160 26.43 -6.96 -12.87
CA TYR A 160 26.62 -5.62 -13.40
C TYR A 160 27.55 -4.77 -12.53
N GLY A 161 27.51 -4.91 -11.20
CA GLY A 161 28.43 -4.25 -10.28
C GLY A 161 29.89 -4.67 -10.49
N VAL A 162 30.14 -5.98 -10.57
CA VAL A 162 31.48 -6.54 -10.88
C VAL A 162 31.94 -6.14 -12.28
N ALA A 163 31.05 -6.19 -13.28
CA ALA A 163 31.37 -5.76 -14.64
C ALA A 163 31.69 -4.25 -14.70
N SER A 164 30.97 -3.41 -13.95
CA SER A 164 31.24 -1.97 -13.85
C SER A 164 32.60 -1.71 -13.21
N ALA A 165 32.89 -2.37 -12.09
CA ALA A 165 34.16 -2.25 -11.39
C ALA A 165 35.34 -2.70 -12.27
N ALA A 166 35.18 -3.81 -13.00
CA ALA A 166 36.18 -4.30 -13.94
C ALA A 166 36.39 -3.33 -15.11
N CYS A 167 35.32 -2.72 -15.63
CA CYS A 167 35.40 -1.75 -16.72
C CYS A 167 36.12 -0.46 -16.28
N PHE A 168 35.81 0.06 -15.10
CA PHE A 168 36.54 1.19 -14.51
C PHE A 168 38.01 0.84 -14.25
N ALA A 169 38.27 -0.31 -13.63
CA ALA A 169 39.64 -0.75 -13.37
C ALA A 169 40.45 -0.84 -14.67
N ALA A 170 39.90 -1.46 -15.73
CA ALA A 170 40.57 -1.59 -17.02
C ALA A 170 40.89 -0.23 -17.67
N VAL A 171 39.99 0.74 -17.58
CA VAL A 171 40.23 2.11 -18.10
C VAL A 171 41.32 2.81 -17.29
N PHE A 172 41.32 2.69 -15.97
CA PHE A 172 42.30 3.33 -15.11
C PHE A 172 43.69 2.66 -15.16
N THR A 173 43.78 1.34 -15.29
CA THR A 173 45.07 0.64 -15.42
C THR A 173 45.71 0.81 -16.79
N ASN A 174 44.92 1.10 -17.83
CA ASN A 174 45.42 1.34 -19.20
C ASN A 174 45.32 2.82 -19.60
N ALA A 175 45.31 3.73 -18.63
CA ALA A 175 45.10 5.15 -18.85
C ALA A 175 46.10 5.76 -19.85
N ASP A 176 47.36 5.31 -19.86
CA ASP A 176 48.36 5.76 -20.83
C ASP A 176 48.05 5.33 -22.28
N ALA A 177 47.59 4.09 -22.47
CA ALA A 177 47.20 3.58 -23.79
C ALA A 177 45.92 4.26 -24.30
N VAL A 178 44.97 4.51 -23.41
CA VAL A 178 43.73 5.22 -23.70
C VAL A 178 44.02 6.67 -24.11
N THR A 179 44.90 7.36 -23.37
CA THR A 179 45.33 8.72 -23.70
C THR A 179 46.04 8.77 -25.06
N GLN A 180 46.95 7.84 -25.36
CA GLN A 180 47.61 7.77 -26.67
C GLN A 180 46.63 7.56 -27.83
N ILE A 181 45.59 6.74 -27.63
CA ILE A 181 44.56 6.48 -28.65
C ILE A 181 43.64 7.69 -28.80
N PHE A 182 43.29 8.38 -27.71
CA PHE A 182 42.42 9.56 -27.73
C PHE A 182 43.13 10.79 -28.32
N SER A 183 44.45 10.88 -28.18
CA SER A 183 45.28 11.98 -28.71
C SER A 183 45.72 11.79 -30.17
N ARG A 184 45.45 10.63 -30.80
CA ARG A 184 45.82 10.36 -32.21
C ARG A 184 45.02 11.16 -33.26
N GLY A 185 43.96 11.86 -32.86
CA GLY A 185 43.14 12.68 -33.76
C GLY A 185 42.29 11.88 -34.76
N GLY A 186 41.43 12.56 -35.52
CA GLY A 186 40.49 11.91 -36.46
C GLY A 186 39.29 11.26 -35.76
N TRP A 187 38.83 10.11 -36.25
CA TRP A 187 37.66 9.39 -35.68
C TRP A 187 37.88 8.95 -34.22
N TYR A 188 39.13 8.83 -33.79
CA TYR A 188 39.52 8.48 -32.43
C TYR A 188 39.20 9.58 -31.39
N ALA A 189 38.99 10.83 -31.83
CA ALA A 189 38.56 11.93 -30.95
C ALA A 189 37.12 11.76 -30.44
N ALA A 190 36.33 10.86 -31.02
CA ALA A 190 34.99 10.51 -30.54
C ALA A 190 34.99 9.48 -29.41
N LEU A 191 36.13 8.79 -29.18
CA LEU A 191 36.23 7.75 -28.16
C LEU A 191 36.08 8.22 -26.71
N PRO A 192 36.57 9.41 -26.28
CA PRO A 192 36.31 9.91 -24.93
C PRO A 192 34.81 10.08 -24.68
N ILE A 193 34.09 10.63 -25.67
CA ILE A 193 32.64 10.84 -25.63
C ILE A 193 31.93 9.48 -25.53
N ALA A 194 32.31 8.52 -26.39
CA ALA A 194 31.74 7.17 -26.37
C ALA A 194 31.99 6.44 -25.04
N THR A 195 33.16 6.63 -24.43
CA THR A 195 33.54 6.01 -23.15
C THR A 195 32.71 6.56 -22.01
N VAL A 196 32.52 7.89 -21.94
CA VAL A 196 31.66 8.52 -20.93
C VAL A 196 30.21 8.06 -21.08
N LEU A 197 29.71 7.92 -22.31
CA LEU A 197 28.37 7.39 -22.58
C LEU A 197 28.21 5.93 -22.15
N ALA A 198 29.19 5.08 -22.45
CA ALA A 198 29.18 3.68 -22.05
C ALA A 198 29.21 3.52 -20.52
N ILE A 199 30.07 4.29 -19.84
CA ILE A 199 30.14 4.32 -18.38
C ILE A 199 28.82 4.81 -17.77
N SER A 200 28.23 5.87 -18.34
CA SER A 200 26.95 6.41 -17.87
C SER A 200 25.81 5.40 -18.04
N PHE A 201 25.79 4.65 -19.14
CA PHE A 201 24.81 3.60 -19.38
C PHE A 201 24.95 2.46 -18.36
N VAL A 202 26.18 1.99 -18.12
CA VAL A 202 26.47 0.93 -17.15
C VAL A 202 26.13 1.37 -15.72
N HIS A 203 26.49 2.60 -15.34
CA HIS A 203 26.15 3.16 -14.04
C HIS A 203 24.63 3.37 -13.86
N GLY A 204 23.94 3.83 -14.89
CA GLY A 204 22.48 3.98 -14.90
C GLY A 204 21.76 2.63 -14.74
N ALA A 205 22.24 1.59 -15.43
CA ALA A 205 21.74 0.23 -15.27
C ALA A 205 22.01 -0.32 -13.86
N PHE A 206 23.18 -0.06 -13.28
CA PHE A 206 23.48 -0.41 -11.89
C PHE A 206 22.57 0.32 -10.90
N ALA A 207 22.39 1.63 -11.05
CA ALA A 207 21.53 2.42 -10.18
C ALA A 207 20.08 1.92 -10.25
N HIS A 208 19.51 1.72 -11.43
CA HIS A 208 18.14 1.19 -11.56
C HIS A 208 17.95 -0.14 -10.81
N ASN A 209 18.92 -1.04 -10.98
CA ASN A 209 18.96 -2.34 -10.32
C ASN A 209 19.14 -2.23 -8.79
N LEU A 210 19.98 -1.30 -8.32
CA LEU A 210 20.20 -1.03 -6.89
C LEU A 210 18.94 -0.49 -6.20
N TRP A 211 18.24 0.46 -6.85
CA TRP A 211 17.00 1.02 -6.33
C TRP A 211 15.86 -0.01 -6.32
N SER A 212 15.78 -0.87 -7.35
CA SER A 212 14.87 -2.02 -7.40
C SER A 212 15.13 -3.01 -6.25
N LEU A 213 16.40 -3.29 -5.91
CA LEU A 213 16.76 -4.12 -4.76
C LEU A 213 16.40 -3.50 -3.41
N LEU A 214 16.50 -2.18 -3.28
CA LEU A 214 16.10 -1.44 -2.07
C LEU A 214 14.57 -1.37 -1.91
N GLY A 215 13.80 -1.95 -2.83
CA GLY A 215 12.33 -1.95 -2.79
C GLY A 215 11.71 -0.61 -3.16
N ILE A 216 12.51 0.37 -3.59
CA ILE A 216 12.04 1.65 -4.15
C ILE A 216 11.84 1.43 -5.64
N GLU A 217 10.98 0.49 -5.99
CA GLU A 217 10.65 0.21 -7.38
C GLU A 217 9.44 1.07 -7.75
N ALA A 218 9.66 2.07 -8.61
CA ALA A 218 8.59 2.87 -9.18
C ALA A 218 7.61 1.94 -9.92
N PHE A 219 6.32 2.00 -9.56
CA PHE A 219 5.25 1.22 -10.19
C PHE A 219 5.45 1.13 -11.71
N LYS A 220 5.52 -0.10 -12.23
CA LYS A 220 5.65 -0.35 -13.68
C LYS A 220 4.52 0.38 -14.41
N ARG A 221 4.89 1.43 -15.14
CA ARG A 221 3.96 2.26 -15.95
C ARG A 221 3.13 1.43 -16.94
N ASP A 222 3.65 0.27 -17.36
CA ASP A 222 2.92 -0.66 -18.23
C ASP A 222 1.73 -1.30 -17.54
N GLN A 223 1.85 -1.64 -16.25
CA GLN A 223 0.74 -2.19 -15.49
C GLN A 223 -0.37 -1.15 -15.26
N VAL A 224 0.02 0.12 -15.08
CA VAL A 224 -0.91 1.26 -14.94
C VAL A 224 -1.65 1.53 -16.25
N ARG A 225 -0.96 1.50 -17.39
CA ARG A 225 -1.61 1.69 -18.71
C ARG A 225 -2.54 0.53 -19.07
N GLU A 226 -2.19 -0.70 -18.67
CA GLU A 226 -3.05 -1.86 -18.90
C GLU A 226 -4.32 -1.83 -18.04
N THR A 227 -4.23 -1.41 -16.77
CA THR A 227 -5.42 -1.19 -15.92
C THR A 227 -6.28 -0.04 -16.42
N GLU A 228 -5.70 1.07 -16.85
CA GLU A 228 -6.44 2.18 -17.48
C GLU A 228 -7.23 1.72 -18.71
N HIS A 229 -6.61 0.94 -19.60
CA HIS A 229 -7.28 0.41 -20.78
C HIS A 229 -8.43 -0.54 -20.43
N LYS A 230 -8.28 -1.40 -19.41
CA LYS A 230 -9.35 -2.30 -18.94
C LYS A 230 -10.51 -1.53 -18.30
N VAL A 231 -10.25 -0.48 -17.53
CA VAL A 231 -11.28 0.38 -16.92
C VAL A 231 -12.08 1.12 -18.00
N ILE A 232 -11.40 1.68 -19.01
CA ILE A 232 -12.06 2.39 -20.12
C ILE A 232 -12.93 1.43 -20.94
N GLN A 233 -12.48 0.18 -21.18
CA GLN A 233 -13.27 -0.83 -21.87
C GLN A 233 -14.53 -1.23 -21.10
N LYS A 234 -14.43 -1.51 -19.79
CA LYS A 234 -15.60 -1.80 -18.94
C LYS A 234 -16.61 -0.66 -18.94
N ARG A 235 -16.15 0.59 -18.84
CA ARG A 235 -17.03 1.78 -18.86
C ARG A 235 -17.78 1.94 -20.19
N LYS A 236 -17.13 1.65 -21.33
CA LYS A 236 -17.78 1.64 -22.65
C LYS A 236 -18.82 0.52 -22.78
N GLN A 237 -18.55 -0.65 -22.19
CA GLN A 237 -19.45 -1.80 -22.23
C GLN A 237 -20.71 -1.59 -21.36
N GLN A 238 -20.55 -0.95 -20.19
CA GLN A 238 -21.67 -0.59 -19.31
C GLN A 238 -22.60 0.47 -19.92
N ARG A 239 -22.06 1.38 -20.74
CA ARG A 239 -22.83 2.42 -21.45
C ARG A 239 -23.67 1.86 -22.61
N LYS A 240 -23.40 0.62 -23.06
CA LYS A 240 -24.18 -0.08 -24.11
C LYS A 240 -25.37 -0.88 -23.55
N ARG A 241 -25.64 -0.87 -22.24
CA ARG A 241 -26.87 -1.49 -21.72
C ARG A 241 -28.09 -0.78 -22.36
N PRO A 242 -29.04 -1.53 -22.95
CA PRO A 242 -30.21 -0.93 -23.57
C PRO A 242 -30.96 -0.12 -22.52
N ARG A 243 -31.24 1.16 -22.80
CA ARG A 243 -32.10 1.98 -21.95
C ARG A 243 -33.43 1.25 -21.81
N ALA A 244 -33.84 0.93 -20.58
CA ALA A 244 -35.18 0.45 -20.32
C ALA A 244 -36.15 1.53 -20.82
N TYR A 245 -36.88 1.21 -21.88
CA TYR A 245 -37.96 2.06 -22.36
C TYR A 245 -39.05 2.03 -21.28
N ALA A 246 -39.37 3.18 -20.71
CA ALA A 246 -40.55 3.29 -19.87
C ALA A 246 -41.77 2.97 -20.74
N TYR A 247 -42.41 1.84 -20.49
CA TYR A 247 -43.70 1.52 -21.10
C TYR A 247 -44.73 2.48 -20.51
N VAL A 248 -45.00 3.57 -21.22
CA VAL A 248 -46.05 4.52 -20.86
C VAL A 248 -47.38 3.90 -21.28
N ASN A 249 -48.17 3.49 -20.29
CA ASN A 249 -49.47 2.85 -20.50
C ASN A 249 -50.48 3.88 -21.06
N PRO A 250 -51.06 3.70 -22.25
CA PRO A 250 -51.86 4.74 -22.91
C PRO A 250 -53.31 4.88 -22.42
N PHE A 251 -53.73 4.17 -21.37
CA PHE A 251 -55.15 4.08 -20.97
C PHE A 251 -55.56 5.01 -19.81
N HIS A 252 -54.90 6.15 -19.62
CA HIS A 252 -55.25 7.12 -18.56
C HIS A 252 -56.05 8.34 -19.02
N ARG A 253 -56.72 8.29 -20.18
CA ARG A 253 -57.78 9.26 -20.54
C ARG A 253 -59.06 8.54 -20.90
N ILE A 254 -59.91 8.35 -19.91
CA ILE A 254 -61.34 8.17 -20.09
C ILE A 254 -61.95 9.26 -19.22
N ASP A 255 -62.26 10.41 -19.83
CA ASP A 255 -63.02 11.48 -19.20
C ASP A 255 -64.50 11.04 -19.15
N LEU A 256 -65.12 11.30 -18.00
CA LEU A 256 -66.57 11.27 -17.74
C LEU A 256 -67.28 12.40 -18.51
#